data_AF-Q4F6T3-F1
#
_entry.id   AF-Q4F6T3-F1
#
_cell.length_a   1.000
_cell.length_b   1.000
_cell.length_c   1.000
_cell.angle_alpha   90.00
_cell.angle_beta   90.00
_cell.angle_gamma   90.00
#
_symmetry.space_group_name_H-M   'P 1'
#
loop_
_entity.id
_entity.type
_entity.pdbx_description
1 polymer ?
#
loop_
_entity_poly.entity_id
_entity_poly.type
_entity_poly.pdbx_seq_one_letter_code
_entity_poly.pdbx_strand_id
1 'polypeptide(L)'
;MGYNPDKPMEDRITDIGPPHYEQFFPPVIKENYGKWLYHEIMEPGVLKHVSETGAECYTVRIGSARLISTSLINDYCDIADAHCDGYLRFTTRNNVEFMWTVVDKVQPLVDACNAHGMMPIGGTGAGVTNIVHTQGWVHCHTPATDASGPVKAVMDELFDHFTSMTLPAQVRVALACCLNMCGAVHCSDIAILGVHRKPPLIDHDTITSVCELPLAIAACPLGAIKPAKGTNVTGEEVKSVTVNVDRCMFCGKCYT
;
A
#
# COMPACT_ATOMS: atom_id res chain seq x y z
N MET A 1 -6.75 0.70 -34.35
CA MET A 1 -7.75 1.78 -34.44
C MET A 1 -8.00 2.30 -33.03
N GLY A 2 -8.44 3.54 -32.84
CA GLY A 2 -8.80 4.05 -31.51
C GLY A 2 -10.12 3.46 -31.00
N TYR A 3 -10.42 3.65 -29.72
CA TYR A 3 -11.74 3.33 -29.15
C TYR A 3 -12.87 4.05 -29.90
N ASN A 4 -13.98 3.35 -30.15
CA ASN A 4 -15.17 3.88 -30.81
C ASN A 4 -16.37 3.94 -29.83
N PRO A 5 -16.85 5.13 -29.43
CA PRO A 5 -18.00 5.25 -28.53
C PRO A 5 -19.33 4.83 -29.17
N ASP A 6 -19.46 4.91 -30.50
CA ASP A 6 -20.66 4.45 -31.23
C ASP A 6 -20.72 2.92 -31.31
N LYS A 7 -19.56 2.26 -31.15
CA LYS A 7 -19.43 0.80 -31.17
C LYS A 7 -18.55 0.33 -30.01
N PRO A 8 -19.03 0.48 -28.75
CA PRO A 8 -18.20 0.28 -27.57
C PRO A 8 -17.74 -1.17 -27.36
N MET A 9 -18.26 -2.13 -28.12
CA MET A 9 -17.89 -3.54 -28.06
C MET A 9 -16.99 -3.97 -29.23
N GLU A 10 -16.87 -3.15 -30.28
CA GLU A 10 -15.94 -3.40 -31.39
C GLU A 10 -14.51 -3.35 -30.86
N ASP A 11 -13.71 -4.37 -31.20
CA ASP A 11 -12.30 -4.53 -30.78
C ASP A 11 -12.04 -4.51 -29.26
N ARG A 12 -13.07 -4.69 -28.41
CA ARG A 12 -12.91 -4.75 -26.96
C ARG A 12 -12.23 -6.05 -26.54
N ILE A 13 -11.08 -5.92 -25.88
CA ILE A 13 -10.35 -7.03 -25.25
C ILE A 13 -10.70 -7.07 -23.76
N THR A 14 -11.16 -8.22 -23.26
CA THR A 14 -11.46 -8.46 -21.83
C THR A 14 -10.87 -9.78 -21.36
N ASP A 15 -10.85 -9.98 -20.04
CA ASP A 15 -10.53 -11.26 -19.40
C ASP A 15 -9.10 -11.80 -19.67
N ILE A 16 -8.15 -10.93 -19.98
CA ILE A 16 -6.75 -11.29 -20.26
C ILE A 16 -5.86 -11.45 -19.01
N GLY A 17 -6.30 -10.95 -17.85
CA GLY A 17 -5.51 -10.97 -16.62
C GLY A 17 -4.23 -10.12 -16.67
N PRO A 18 -3.29 -10.32 -15.73
CA PRO A 18 -1.98 -9.66 -15.75
C PRO A 18 -1.02 -10.36 -16.74
N PRO A 19 0.00 -9.65 -17.24
CA PRO A 19 1.12 -10.31 -17.93
C PRO A 19 1.80 -11.32 -16.99
N HIS A 20 2.25 -12.44 -17.53
CA HIS A 20 2.93 -13.46 -16.73
C HIS A 20 4.28 -12.91 -16.25
N TYR A 21 4.56 -13.03 -14.94
CA TYR A 21 5.71 -12.38 -14.30
C TYR A 21 7.08 -12.78 -14.90
N GLU A 22 7.20 -14.00 -15.44
CA GLU A 22 8.43 -14.49 -16.08
C GLU A 22 8.88 -13.67 -17.29
N GLN A 23 7.97 -12.88 -17.89
CA GLN A 23 8.30 -11.95 -18.97
C GLN A 23 9.25 -10.83 -18.49
N PHE A 24 9.30 -10.58 -17.19
CA PHE A 24 10.06 -9.48 -16.57
C PHE A 24 11.15 -9.98 -15.60
N PHE A 25 11.50 -11.26 -15.65
CA PHE A 25 12.61 -11.76 -14.85
C PHE A 25 13.97 -11.28 -15.40
N PRO A 26 14.87 -10.78 -14.54
CA PRO A 26 16.28 -10.74 -14.89
C PRO A 26 16.76 -12.15 -15.29
N PRO A 27 17.67 -12.29 -16.27
CA PRO A 27 18.14 -13.60 -16.74
C PRO A 27 18.60 -14.53 -15.62
N VAL A 28 19.37 -14.02 -14.65
CA VAL A 28 19.84 -14.80 -13.49
C VAL A 28 18.70 -15.36 -12.65
N ILE A 29 17.60 -14.62 -12.50
CA ILE A 29 16.42 -15.07 -11.77
C ILE A 29 15.70 -16.17 -12.54
N LYS A 30 15.55 -16.00 -13.85
CA LYS A 30 14.88 -16.97 -14.71
C LYS A 30 15.63 -18.31 -14.77
N GLU A 31 16.94 -18.26 -14.94
CA GLU A 31 17.79 -19.46 -15.07
C GLU A 31 17.88 -20.27 -13.76
N ASN A 32 17.77 -19.59 -12.61
CA ASN A 32 17.90 -20.18 -11.28
C ASN A 32 16.57 -20.23 -10.52
N TYR A 33 15.43 -20.07 -11.20
CA TYR A 33 14.11 -20.10 -10.57
C TYR A 33 13.87 -21.45 -9.89
N GLY A 34 13.61 -21.43 -8.58
CA GLY A 34 13.43 -22.63 -7.76
C GLY A 34 14.72 -23.37 -7.39
N LYS A 35 15.91 -22.81 -7.67
CA LYS A 35 17.23 -23.43 -7.45
C LYS A 35 18.16 -22.56 -6.59
N TRP A 36 17.59 -21.85 -5.62
CA TRP A 36 18.36 -20.99 -4.70
C TRP A 36 18.78 -21.79 -3.46
N LEU A 37 20.07 -21.70 -3.09
CA LEU A 37 20.61 -22.42 -1.93
C LEU A 37 20.49 -21.62 -0.63
N TYR A 38 21.01 -20.39 -0.64
CA TYR A 38 21.05 -19.54 0.55
C TYR A 38 21.04 -18.07 0.17
N HIS A 39 20.86 -17.23 1.19
CA HIS A 39 20.99 -15.79 1.08
C HIS A 39 21.76 -15.22 2.26
N GLU A 40 22.36 -14.07 2.06
CA GLU A 40 23.05 -13.28 3.08
C GLU A 40 22.66 -11.81 2.95
N ILE A 41 22.66 -11.09 4.07
CA ILE A 41 22.54 -9.64 4.08
C ILE A 41 23.96 -9.09 4.20
N MET A 42 24.44 -8.45 3.13
CA MET A 42 25.81 -7.93 3.05
C MET A 42 25.96 -6.67 3.91
N GLU A 43 24.96 -5.80 3.86
CA GLU A 43 24.83 -4.55 4.61
C GLU A 43 23.34 -4.12 4.59
N PRO A 44 22.93 -3.11 5.39
CA PRO A 44 21.56 -2.61 5.35
C PRO A 44 21.14 -2.24 3.93
N GLY A 45 20.06 -2.86 3.44
CA GLY A 45 19.53 -2.68 2.09
C GLY A 45 20.18 -3.52 0.99
N VAL A 46 21.26 -4.27 1.24
CA VAL A 46 21.94 -5.08 0.21
C VAL A 46 21.90 -6.57 0.57
N LEU A 47 21.32 -7.37 -0.32
CA LEU A 47 21.18 -8.82 -0.18
C LEU A 47 22.03 -9.53 -1.24
N LYS A 48 22.48 -10.74 -0.93
CA LYS A 48 23.08 -11.67 -1.87
C LYS A 48 22.31 -12.99 -1.82
N HIS A 49 21.94 -13.52 -2.97
CA HIS A 49 21.41 -14.89 -3.13
C HIS A 49 22.38 -15.71 -3.96
N VAL A 50 22.60 -16.97 -3.57
CA VAL A 50 23.48 -17.90 -4.29
C VAL A 50 22.68 -19.12 -4.69
N SER A 51 22.76 -19.50 -5.96
CA SER A 51 22.04 -20.63 -6.52
C SER A 51 22.82 -21.95 -6.38
N GLU A 52 22.16 -23.06 -6.67
CA GLU A 52 22.77 -24.40 -6.77
C GLU A 52 23.87 -24.49 -7.83
N THR A 53 23.85 -23.61 -8.83
CA THR A 53 24.86 -23.55 -9.90
C THR A 53 26.05 -22.64 -9.53
N GLY A 54 26.00 -21.99 -8.36
CA GLY A 54 26.98 -21.00 -7.93
C GLY A 54 26.73 -19.60 -8.52
N ALA A 55 25.63 -19.39 -9.25
CA ALA A 55 25.26 -18.06 -9.72
C ALA A 55 24.86 -17.17 -8.53
N GLU A 56 25.30 -15.91 -8.58
CA GLU A 56 25.04 -14.93 -7.54
C GLU A 56 24.11 -13.84 -8.05
N CYS A 57 23.13 -13.45 -7.23
CA CYS A 57 22.25 -12.32 -7.49
C CYS A 57 22.29 -11.39 -6.28
N TYR A 58 22.77 -10.17 -6.51
CA TYR A 58 22.80 -9.07 -5.56
C TYR A 58 21.51 -8.26 -5.70
N THR A 59 20.95 -7.81 -4.58
CA THR A 59 19.73 -7.01 -4.58
C THR A 59 19.92 -5.78 -3.72
N VAL A 60 19.73 -4.61 -4.29
CA VAL A 60 19.75 -3.31 -3.60
C VAL A 60 18.31 -2.86 -3.40
N ARG A 61 17.89 -2.74 -2.14
CA ARG A 61 16.55 -2.33 -1.74
C ARG A 61 16.53 -0.85 -1.35
N ILE A 62 15.60 -0.12 -1.92
CA ILE A 62 15.37 1.30 -1.62
C ILE A 62 13.98 1.53 -1.00
N GLY A 63 13.88 2.55 -0.16
CA GLY A 63 12.60 3.10 0.30
C GLY A 63 11.82 3.74 -0.85
N SER A 64 10.49 3.72 -0.76
CA SER A 64 9.61 4.42 -1.69
C SER A 64 8.36 4.90 -0.96
N ALA A 65 7.85 6.08 -1.35
CA ALA A 65 6.69 6.69 -0.72
C ALA A 65 5.36 5.98 -1.02
N ARG A 66 5.36 4.91 -1.83
CA ARG A 66 4.19 4.22 -2.43
C ARG A 66 3.38 5.14 -3.35
N LEU A 67 2.85 6.25 -2.85
CA LEU A 67 2.26 7.31 -3.65
C LEU A 67 3.40 8.10 -4.30
N ILE A 68 3.64 7.85 -5.58
CA ILE A 68 4.76 8.42 -6.35
C ILE A 68 4.27 8.94 -7.70
N SER A 69 4.99 9.89 -8.28
CA SER A 69 4.71 10.41 -9.62
C SER A 69 5.21 9.45 -10.70
N THR A 70 4.72 9.62 -11.92
CA THR A 70 5.28 8.95 -13.10
C THR A 70 6.74 9.34 -13.35
N SER A 71 7.13 10.57 -13.02
CA SER A 71 8.53 11.01 -13.10
C SER A 71 9.44 10.16 -12.21
N LEU A 72 9.07 9.94 -10.94
CA LEU A 72 9.87 9.11 -10.05
C LEU A 72 9.90 7.63 -10.47
N ILE A 73 8.84 7.14 -11.13
CA ILE A 73 8.86 5.81 -11.77
C ILE A 73 9.88 5.78 -12.91
N ASN A 74 9.92 6.81 -13.75
CA ASN A 74 10.93 6.90 -14.81
C ASN A 74 12.34 7.00 -14.25
N ASP A 75 12.55 7.73 -13.15
CA ASP A 75 13.85 7.78 -12.47
C ASP A 75 14.29 6.39 -11.98
N TYR A 76 13.36 5.56 -11.48
CA TYR A 76 13.65 4.15 -11.16
C TYR A 76 14.01 3.34 -12.41
N CYS A 77 13.31 3.54 -13.53
CA CYS A 77 13.61 2.89 -14.79
C CYS A 77 14.99 3.29 -15.31
N ASP A 78 15.38 4.56 -15.22
CA ASP A 78 16.69 5.05 -15.65
C ASP A 78 17.82 4.40 -14.84
N ILE A 79 17.64 4.23 -13.52
CA ILE A 79 18.57 3.46 -12.67
C ILE A 79 18.61 2.00 -13.10
N ALA A 80 17.46 1.38 -13.37
CA ALA A 80 17.41 -0.01 -13.80
C ALA A 80 18.06 -0.23 -15.17
N ASP A 81 17.86 0.67 -16.13
CA ASP A 81 18.48 0.61 -17.46
C ASP A 81 20.00 0.77 -17.36
N ALA A 82 20.48 1.68 -16.51
CA ALA A 82 21.91 1.95 -16.35
C ALA A 82 22.66 0.85 -15.56
N HIS A 83 21.99 0.21 -14.60
CA HIS A 83 22.67 -0.66 -13.63
C HIS A 83 22.13 -2.10 -13.56
N CYS A 84 20.95 -2.38 -14.13
CA CYS A 84 20.21 -3.62 -13.95
C CYS A 84 19.60 -4.20 -15.24
N ASP A 85 20.12 -3.82 -16.41
CA ASP A 85 19.61 -4.22 -17.74
C ASP A 85 18.09 -3.98 -17.93
N GLY A 86 17.57 -2.93 -17.30
CA GLY A 86 16.15 -2.54 -17.36
C GLY A 86 15.23 -3.34 -16.42
N TYR A 87 15.78 -4.17 -15.53
CA TYR A 87 15.00 -4.96 -14.58
C TYR A 87 14.97 -4.34 -13.18
N LEU A 88 13.78 -4.25 -12.61
CA LEU A 88 13.54 -3.90 -11.21
C LEU A 88 12.28 -4.62 -10.72
N ARG A 89 12.07 -4.65 -9.41
CA ARG A 89 10.82 -5.14 -8.82
C ARG A 89 10.37 -4.29 -7.64
N PHE A 90 9.09 -4.42 -7.29
CA PHE A 90 8.57 -3.88 -6.03
C PHE A 90 8.37 -5.01 -5.01
N THR A 91 8.62 -4.70 -3.75
CA THR A 91 8.37 -5.61 -2.63
C THR A 91 6.92 -5.55 -2.18
N THR A 92 6.49 -6.51 -1.36
CA THR A 92 5.16 -6.53 -0.73
C THR A 92 4.93 -5.39 0.27
N ARG A 93 5.95 -4.58 0.56
CA ARG A 93 5.86 -3.38 1.40
C ARG A 93 6.19 -2.10 0.64
N ASN A 94 6.04 -2.15 -0.68
CA ASN A 94 6.16 -1.02 -1.59
C ASN A 94 7.56 -0.39 -1.70
N ASN A 95 8.59 -1.01 -1.13
CA ASN A 95 9.98 -0.72 -1.48
C ASN A 95 10.29 -1.18 -2.90
N VAL A 96 11.33 -0.61 -3.50
CA VAL A 96 11.85 -0.99 -4.82
C VAL A 96 13.14 -1.78 -4.65
N GLU A 97 13.37 -2.75 -5.52
CA GLU A 97 14.56 -3.58 -5.54
C GLU A 97 15.16 -3.63 -6.94
N PHE A 98 16.45 -3.34 -6.99
CA PHE A 98 17.30 -3.45 -8.16
C PHE A 98 18.17 -4.70 -8.02
N MET A 99 18.32 -5.48 -9.08
CA MET A 99 18.98 -6.79 -9.03
C MET A 99 20.11 -6.87 -10.04
N TRP A 100 21.26 -7.39 -9.60
CA TRP A 100 22.45 -7.48 -10.44
C TRP A 100 23.30 -8.71 -10.16
N THR A 101 24.19 -9.08 -11.07
CA THR A 101 25.02 -10.30 -10.98
C THR A 101 26.50 -10.03 -10.76
N VAL A 102 26.99 -8.82 -11.05
CA VAL A 102 28.43 -8.47 -10.91
C VAL A 102 28.64 -7.67 -9.63
N VAL A 103 29.31 -8.28 -8.65
CA VAL A 103 29.56 -7.67 -7.32
C VAL A 103 30.19 -6.27 -7.39
N ASP A 104 31.14 -6.05 -8.30
CA ASP A 104 31.83 -4.77 -8.47
C ASP A 104 30.92 -3.62 -8.93
N LYS A 105 29.72 -3.93 -9.44
CA LYS A 105 28.72 -2.93 -9.85
C LYS A 105 27.68 -2.65 -8.77
N VAL A 106 27.67 -3.38 -7.65
CA VAL A 106 26.72 -3.16 -6.55
C VAL A 106 26.96 -1.81 -5.89
N GLN A 107 28.21 -1.47 -5.55
CA GLN A 107 28.52 -0.18 -4.95
C GLN A 107 28.18 1.01 -5.88
N PRO A 108 28.54 1.00 -7.17
CA PRO A 108 28.06 2.02 -8.12
C PRO A 108 26.53 2.20 -8.16
N LEU A 109 25.77 1.12 -8.05
CA LEU A 109 24.30 1.18 -7.97
C LEU A 109 23.82 1.81 -6.65
N VAL A 110 24.41 1.41 -5.53
CA VAL A 110 24.15 2.02 -4.20
C VAL A 110 24.43 3.53 -4.24
N ASP A 111 25.56 3.93 -4.81
CA ASP A 111 25.97 5.33 -4.92
C ASP A 111 25.02 6.13 -5.83
N ALA A 112 24.59 5.55 -6.95
CA ALA A 112 23.62 6.17 -7.86
C ALA A 112 22.26 6.41 -7.19
N CYS A 113 21.74 5.41 -6.45
CA CYS A 113 20.52 5.54 -5.66
C CYS A 113 20.66 6.65 -4.60
N ASN A 114 21.76 6.65 -3.83
CA ASN A 114 22.00 7.65 -2.80
C ASN A 114 22.13 9.07 -3.38
N ALA A 115 22.79 9.22 -4.54
CA ALA A 115 22.97 10.50 -5.22
C ALA A 115 21.65 11.14 -5.69
N HIS A 116 20.63 10.33 -5.97
CA HIS A 116 19.30 10.83 -6.33
C HIS A 116 18.60 11.54 -5.16
N GLY A 117 18.90 11.18 -3.91
CA GLY A 117 18.32 11.80 -2.72
C GLY A 117 16.87 11.43 -2.39
N MET A 118 16.21 10.60 -3.21
CA MET A 118 14.86 10.06 -2.94
C MET A 118 14.81 8.53 -2.91
N MET A 119 15.96 7.86 -3.00
CA MET A 119 16.09 6.40 -3.05
C MET A 119 16.93 5.87 -1.88
N PRO A 120 16.52 6.10 -0.62
CA PRO A 120 17.33 5.71 0.53
C PRO A 120 17.48 4.18 0.59
N ILE A 121 18.71 3.70 0.73
CA ILE A 121 19.02 2.26 0.83
C ILE A 121 18.67 1.75 2.24
N GLY A 122 17.98 0.60 2.34
CA GLY A 122 17.70 0.00 3.65
C GLY A 122 16.54 -0.99 3.69
N GLY A 123 15.98 -1.16 4.89
CA GLY A 123 14.77 -1.96 5.13
C GLY A 123 14.97 -3.47 5.00
N THR A 124 16.19 -3.97 5.21
CA THR A 124 16.53 -5.40 5.35
C THR A 124 16.83 -5.75 6.81
N GLY A 125 16.82 -7.04 7.15
CA GLY A 125 17.21 -7.54 8.47
C GLY A 125 16.40 -6.98 9.64
N ALA A 126 17.04 -6.90 10.81
CA ALA A 126 16.41 -6.49 12.06
C ALA A 126 16.39 -4.96 12.24
N GLY A 127 15.63 -4.29 11.37
CA GLY A 127 15.37 -2.84 11.43
C GLY A 127 13.88 -2.54 11.31
N VAL A 128 13.55 -1.29 10.96
CA VAL A 128 12.22 -0.89 10.52
C VAL A 128 12.21 -0.86 9.00
N THR A 129 11.26 -1.54 8.38
CA THR A 129 11.04 -1.37 6.94
C THR A 129 9.93 -0.35 6.70
N ASN A 130 9.57 -0.16 5.43
CA ASN A 130 8.49 0.73 5.03
C ASN A 130 7.12 0.39 5.66
N ILE A 131 6.27 1.40 5.79
CA ILE A 131 4.93 1.32 6.42
C ILE A 131 3.88 0.99 5.36
N VAL A 132 3.21 -0.15 5.51
CA VAL A 132 2.02 -0.46 4.71
C VAL A 132 0.91 0.50 5.14
N HIS A 133 0.36 1.26 4.18
CA HIS A 133 -0.61 2.30 4.47
C HIS A 133 -1.67 2.45 3.37
N THR A 134 -2.73 3.20 3.68
CA THR A 134 -3.95 3.32 2.88
C THR A 134 -4.00 4.63 2.08
N GLN A 135 -5.20 5.00 1.60
CA GLN A 135 -5.41 6.22 0.84
C GLN A 135 -5.45 7.49 1.70
N GLY A 136 -6.01 7.44 2.91
CA GLY A 136 -6.19 8.65 3.74
C GLY A 136 -7.05 9.70 3.06
N TRP A 137 -6.71 10.98 3.28
CA TRP A 137 -7.42 12.12 2.70
C TRP A 137 -7.12 12.33 1.22
N VAL A 138 -6.12 11.62 0.67
CA VAL A 138 -5.76 11.73 -0.75
C VAL A 138 -6.86 11.20 -1.67
N HIS A 139 -7.64 10.20 -1.24
CA HIS A 139 -8.61 9.57 -2.14
C HIS A 139 -9.83 8.91 -1.48
N CYS A 140 -9.80 8.59 -0.18
CA CYS A 140 -10.92 7.87 0.45
C CYS A 140 -11.96 8.84 0.99
N HIS A 141 -13.24 8.43 0.98
CA HIS A 141 -14.35 9.19 1.57
C HIS A 141 -14.71 8.76 3.00
N THR A 142 -14.22 7.60 3.48
CA THR A 142 -14.40 7.13 4.87
C THR A 142 -13.19 7.30 5.83
N PRO A 143 -12.16 8.14 5.56
CA PRO A 143 -11.00 8.23 6.45
C PRO A 143 -11.35 9.00 7.73
N ALA A 144 -10.87 8.49 8.87
CA ALA A 144 -10.83 9.22 10.14
C ALA A 144 -9.51 9.98 10.35
N THR A 145 -8.50 9.72 9.51
CA THR A 145 -7.19 10.39 9.50
C THR A 145 -6.56 10.27 8.10
N ASP A 146 -5.55 11.08 7.81
CA ASP A 146 -4.71 10.89 6.63
C ASP A 146 -3.84 9.62 6.72
N ALA A 147 -3.25 9.20 5.60
CA ALA A 147 -2.29 8.11 5.53
C ALA A 147 -0.87 8.58 5.17
N SER A 148 -0.70 9.24 4.03
CA SER A 148 0.63 9.62 3.52
C SER A 148 1.37 10.56 4.47
N GLY A 149 0.69 11.57 5.04
CA GLY A 149 1.27 12.51 5.99
C GLY A 149 1.81 11.84 7.26
N PRO A 150 0.98 11.09 8.01
CA PRO A 150 1.44 10.36 9.19
C PRO A 150 2.56 9.35 8.90
N VAL A 151 2.51 8.65 7.76
CA VAL A 151 3.58 7.72 7.36
C VAL A 151 4.90 8.45 7.17
N LYS A 152 4.89 9.59 6.47
CA LYS A 152 6.08 10.42 6.28
C LYS A 152 6.65 10.87 7.63
N ALA A 153 5.80 11.42 8.50
CA ALA A 153 6.21 11.87 9.83
C ALA A 153 6.84 10.75 10.68
N VAL A 154 6.24 9.55 10.67
CA VAL A 154 6.76 8.41 11.44
C VAL A 154 8.06 7.88 10.82
N MET A 155 8.15 7.75 9.50
CA MET A 155 9.36 7.26 8.85
C MET A 155 10.54 8.22 8.97
N ASP A 156 10.30 9.53 9.10
CA ASP A 156 11.36 10.51 9.37
C ASP A 156 12.00 10.29 10.74
N GLU A 157 11.19 10.02 11.77
CA GLU A 157 11.68 9.72 13.12
C GLU A 157 12.31 8.32 13.24
N LEU A 158 11.88 7.37 12.39
CA LEU A 158 12.38 5.99 12.38
C LEU A 158 13.46 5.74 11.32
N PHE A 159 13.96 6.79 10.66
CA PHE A 159 14.82 6.64 9.49
C PHE A 159 16.14 5.92 9.81
N ASP A 160 16.73 6.17 10.98
CA ASP A 160 17.95 5.47 11.44
C ASP A 160 17.73 3.96 11.61
N HIS A 161 16.50 3.53 11.92
CA HIS A 161 16.16 2.10 11.98
C HIS A 161 15.87 1.52 10.60
N PHE A 162 15.59 2.35 9.59
CA PHE A 162 15.43 1.91 8.21
C PHE A 162 16.78 1.64 7.55
N THR A 163 17.78 2.49 7.80
CA THR A 163 19.13 2.36 7.24
C THR A 163 20.06 1.48 8.09
N SER A 164 19.55 0.82 9.13
CA SER A 164 20.33 -0.05 10.01
C SER A 164 19.61 -1.36 10.35
N MET A 165 20.32 -2.27 11.03
CA MET A 165 19.80 -3.56 11.50
C MET A 165 20.06 -3.74 12.99
N THR A 166 19.67 -2.74 13.79
CA THR A 166 20.02 -2.60 15.21
C THR A 166 18.96 -3.11 16.19
N LEU A 167 17.79 -3.54 15.70
CA LEU A 167 16.68 -4.01 16.54
C LEU A 167 16.82 -5.51 16.86
N PRO A 168 16.14 -6.03 17.90
CA PRO A 168 16.17 -7.46 18.22
C PRO A 168 15.56 -8.36 17.13
N ALA A 169 14.61 -7.81 16.38
CA ALA A 169 13.96 -8.44 15.24
C ALA A 169 13.44 -7.33 14.31
N GLN A 170 13.04 -7.72 13.10
CA GLN A 170 12.47 -6.78 12.15
C GLN A 170 11.09 -6.30 12.63
N VAL A 171 10.89 -4.98 12.71
CA VAL A 171 9.63 -4.38 13.15
C VAL A 171 8.80 -3.96 11.94
N ARG A 172 7.54 -4.38 11.92
CA ARG A 172 6.54 -4.00 10.92
C ARG A 172 5.58 -2.97 11.51
N VAL A 173 5.55 -1.80 10.89
CA VAL A 173 4.55 -0.76 11.17
C VAL A 173 3.50 -0.75 10.07
N ALA A 174 2.22 -0.60 10.41
CA ALA A 174 1.17 -0.39 9.43
C ALA A 174 0.20 0.70 9.86
N LEU A 175 -0.41 1.36 8.89
CA LEU A 175 -1.39 2.42 9.12
C LEU A 175 -2.67 2.18 8.29
N ALA A 176 -3.83 2.34 8.91
CA ALA A 176 -5.10 2.44 8.20
C ALA A 176 -5.85 3.70 8.62
N CYS A 177 -6.36 4.41 7.63
CA CYS A 177 -7.11 5.64 7.83
C CYS A 177 -8.48 5.44 8.49
N CYS A 178 -9.01 4.22 8.50
CA CYS A 178 -10.23 3.83 9.20
C CYS A 178 -10.21 2.35 9.57
N LEU A 179 -11.19 1.91 10.34
CA LEU A 179 -11.39 0.53 10.81
C LEU A 179 -11.80 -0.50 9.75
N ASN A 180 -11.97 -0.11 8.49
CA ASN A 180 -11.91 -1.11 7.40
C ASN A 180 -10.52 -1.76 7.31
N MET A 181 -9.50 -1.14 7.95
CA MET A 181 -8.18 -1.71 8.19
C MET A 181 -7.50 -2.24 6.91
N CYS A 182 -7.72 -1.58 5.77
CA CYS A 182 -7.16 -2.01 4.50
C CYS A 182 -5.63 -2.11 4.59
N GLY A 183 -5.09 -3.33 4.44
CA GLY A 183 -3.67 -3.61 4.65
C GLY A 183 -3.42 -4.46 5.90
N ALA A 184 -2.42 -4.09 6.70
CA ALA A 184 -1.83 -5.01 7.69
C ALA A 184 -1.92 -4.51 9.14
N VAL A 185 -2.77 -3.53 9.45
CA VAL A 185 -2.90 -2.96 10.82
C VAL A 185 -3.24 -4.03 11.87
N HIS A 186 -4.05 -5.03 11.52
CA HIS A 186 -4.49 -6.08 12.45
C HIS A 186 -3.42 -7.15 12.72
N CYS A 187 -2.27 -7.12 12.02
CA CYS A 187 -1.24 -8.15 12.07
C CYS A 187 0.19 -7.58 11.96
N SER A 188 0.38 -6.34 12.39
CA SER A 188 1.70 -5.67 12.45
C SER A 188 2.14 -5.49 13.90
N ASP A 189 3.45 -5.41 14.13
CA ASP A 189 4.03 -5.20 15.46
C ASP A 189 3.58 -3.86 16.06
N ILE A 190 3.50 -2.83 15.22
CA ILE A 190 2.95 -1.52 15.57
C ILE A 190 1.89 -1.11 14.54
N ALA A 191 0.75 -0.65 15.04
CA ALA A 191 -0.44 -0.35 14.26
C ALA A 191 -0.95 1.05 14.57
N ILE A 192 -1.14 1.86 13.53
CA ILE A 192 -1.75 3.19 13.61
C ILE A 192 -3.13 3.11 12.95
N LEU A 193 -4.17 3.48 13.68
CA LEU A 193 -5.55 3.34 13.22
C LEU A 193 -6.36 4.62 13.43
N GLY A 194 -6.91 5.15 12.34
CA GLY A 194 -7.92 6.19 12.40
C GLY A 194 -9.23 5.68 12.99
N VAL A 195 -9.75 6.37 14.00
CA VAL A 195 -11.03 6.05 14.63
C VAL A 195 -11.89 7.29 14.79
N HIS A 196 -13.19 7.15 14.57
CA HIS A 196 -14.16 8.19 14.92
C HIS A 196 -14.53 8.10 16.40
N ARG A 197 -15.06 9.20 16.95
CA ARG A 197 -15.51 9.28 18.35
C ARG A 197 -16.90 9.92 18.50
N LYS A 198 -17.66 9.97 17.40
CA LYS A 198 -19.00 10.55 17.35
C LYS A 198 -19.91 9.66 16.49
N PRO A 199 -21.21 9.50 16.85
CA PRO A 199 -22.19 8.84 15.98
C PRO A 199 -22.30 9.55 14.61
N PRO A 200 -22.77 8.86 13.57
CA PRO A 200 -23.04 9.49 12.29
C PRO A 200 -24.16 10.52 12.42
N LEU A 201 -24.05 11.61 11.66
CA LEU A 201 -25.17 12.51 11.41
C LEU A 201 -26.08 11.88 10.36
N ILE A 202 -27.38 12.09 10.48
CA ILE A 202 -28.37 11.58 9.53
C ILE A 202 -28.82 12.75 8.68
N ASP A 203 -28.61 12.65 7.36
CA ASP A 203 -29.18 13.57 6.38
C ASP A 203 -30.56 13.05 5.96
N HIS A 204 -31.61 13.56 6.61
CA HIS A 204 -32.98 13.16 6.31
C HIS A 204 -33.44 13.62 4.92
N ASP A 205 -32.80 14.63 4.32
CA ASP A 205 -33.22 15.16 3.01
C ASP A 205 -32.90 14.19 1.87
N THR A 206 -31.78 13.47 2.00
CA THR A 206 -31.24 12.65 0.91
C THR A 206 -31.26 11.15 1.21
N ILE A 207 -31.32 10.72 2.47
CA ILE A 207 -31.14 9.30 2.84
C ILE A 207 -32.07 8.33 2.09
N THR A 208 -33.32 8.72 1.81
CA THR A 208 -34.25 7.84 1.06
C THR A 208 -33.86 7.69 -0.42
N SER A 209 -33.24 8.70 -1.02
CA SER A 209 -32.88 8.69 -2.45
C SER A 209 -31.51 8.05 -2.71
N VAL A 210 -30.61 8.04 -1.71
CA VAL A 210 -29.24 7.54 -1.88
C VAL A 210 -28.91 6.29 -1.06
N CYS A 211 -29.76 5.89 -0.12
CA CYS A 211 -29.50 4.70 0.71
C CYS A 211 -30.60 3.64 0.60
N GLU A 212 -30.18 2.39 0.44
CA GLU A 212 -31.01 1.24 0.75
C GLU A 212 -31.03 1.04 2.28
N LEU A 213 -32.04 1.60 2.97
CA LEU A 213 -32.12 1.60 4.44
C LEU A 213 -31.87 0.23 5.12
N PRO A 214 -32.37 -0.92 4.58
CA PRO A 214 -32.07 -2.24 5.15
C PRO A 214 -30.57 -2.56 5.17
N LEU A 215 -29.80 -2.13 4.17
CA LEU A 215 -28.35 -2.33 4.13
C LEU A 215 -27.67 -1.52 5.24
N ALA A 216 -28.05 -0.24 5.41
CA ALA A 216 -27.50 0.61 6.47
C ALA A 216 -27.79 0.05 7.87
N ILE A 217 -28.97 -0.53 8.08
CA ILE A 217 -29.34 -1.19 9.35
C ILE A 217 -28.49 -2.44 9.57
N ALA A 218 -28.41 -3.33 8.57
CA ALA A 218 -27.65 -4.59 8.64
C ALA A 218 -26.13 -4.36 8.75
N ALA A 219 -25.64 -3.22 8.27
CA ALA A 219 -24.24 -2.83 8.37
C ALA A 219 -23.78 -2.60 9.81
N CYS A 220 -24.69 -2.31 10.76
CA CYS A 220 -24.33 -2.01 12.14
C CYS A 220 -24.04 -3.29 12.95
N PRO A 221 -22.79 -3.56 13.36
CA PRO A 221 -22.45 -4.79 14.07
C PRO A 221 -23.04 -4.85 15.49
N LEU A 222 -23.36 -3.69 16.08
CA LEU A 222 -23.95 -3.59 17.42
C LEU A 222 -25.46 -3.30 17.38
N GLY A 223 -26.13 -3.36 16.23
CA GLY A 223 -27.57 -3.13 16.13
C GLY A 223 -28.03 -1.77 16.69
N ALA A 224 -27.21 -0.74 16.55
CA ALA A 224 -27.50 0.62 16.99
C ALA A 224 -28.47 1.36 16.04
N ILE A 225 -28.54 0.94 14.78
CA ILE A 225 -29.36 1.57 13.74
C ILE A 225 -30.70 0.85 13.65
N LYS A 226 -31.80 1.60 13.65
CA LYS A 226 -33.16 1.07 13.54
C LYS A 226 -33.96 1.83 12.47
N PRO A 227 -34.92 1.18 11.78
CA PRO A 227 -35.88 1.89 10.94
C PRO A 227 -36.63 2.95 11.74
N ALA A 228 -36.84 4.11 11.15
CA ALA A 228 -37.60 5.19 11.74
C ALA A 228 -38.26 6.05 10.65
N LYS A 229 -38.98 7.08 11.07
CA LYS A 229 -39.34 8.21 10.21
C LYS A 229 -38.52 9.43 10.64
N GLY A 230 -38.11 10.23 9.66
CA GLY A 230 -37.43 11.51 9.88
C GLY A 230 -38.26 12.65 9.31
N THR A 231 -37.89 13.88 9.66
CA THR A 231 -38.43 15.09 9.05
C THR A 231 -37.33 15.76 8.26
N ASN A 232 -37.56 16.00 6.98
CA ASN A 232 -36.63 16.70 6.11
C ASN A 232 -36.71 18.23 6.34
N VAL A 233 -35.86 19.00 5.66
CA VAL A 233 -35.82 20.48 5.80
C VAL A 233 -37.09 21.19 5.30
N THR A 234 -37.91 20.54 4.47
CA THR A 234 -39.20 21.07 4.00
C THR A 234 -40.36 20.77 4.96
N GLY A 235 -40.10 20.02 6.04
CA GLY A 235 -41.10 19.65 7.04
C GLY A 235 -41.91 18.39 6.71
N GLU A 236 -41.54 17.67 5.65
CA GLU A 236 -42.19 16.43 5.23
C GLU A 236 -41.65 15.23 6.00
N GLU A 237 -42.53 14.26 6.25
CA GLU A 237 -42.18 13.00 6.88
C GLU A 237 -41.62 12.01 5.86
N VAL A 238 -40.38 11.56 6.07
CA VAL A 238 -39.66 10.66 5.17
C VAL A 238 -39.25 9.37 5.89
N LYS A 239 -39.06 8.29 5.12
CA LYS A 239 -38.47 7.06 5.66
C LYS A 239 -37.02 7.33 6.02
N SER A 240 -36.59 6.87 7.19
CA SER A 240 -35.23 7.13 7.65
C SER A 240 -34.77 6.07 8.66
N VAL A 241 -33.71 6.38 9.38
CA VAL A 241 -33.20 5.59 10.49
C VAL A 241 -33.03 6.45 11.74
N THR A 242 -32.89 5.80 12.88
CA THR A 242 -32.40 6.41 14.12
C THR A 242 -31.17 5.65 14.62
N VAL A 243 -30.32 6.33 15.40
CA VAL A 243 -29.10 5.76 15.97
C VAL A 243 -29.22 5.78 17.49
N ASN A 244 -29.20 4.59 18.11
CA ASN A 244 -29.01 4.46 19.54
C ASN A 244 -27.52 4.77 19.86
N VAL A 245 -27.28 5.95 20.43
CA VAL A 245 -25.93 6.45 20.73
C VAL A 245 -25.20 5.56 21.74
N ASP A 246 -25.89 5.04 22.75
CA ASP A 246 -25.30 4.17 23.78
C ASP A 246 -24.77 2.85 23.22
N ARG A 247 -25.31 2.40 22.07
CA ARG A 247 -24.83 1.20 21.36
C ARG A 247 -23.86 1.53 20.22
N CYS A 248 -23.72 2.78 19.81
CA CYS A 248 -22.87 3.16 18.68
C CYS A 248 -21.40 3.20 19.12
N MET A 249 -20.54 2.47 18.41
CA MET A 249 -19.09 2.50 18.61
C MET A 249 -18.34 3.22 17.47
N PHE A 250 -19.05 4.02 16.68
CA PHE A 250 -18.50 4.93 15.67
C PHE A 250 -17.70 4.24 14.55
N CYS A 251 -18.06 3.00 14.19
CA CYS A 251 -17.36 2.30 13.12
C CYS A 251 -17.51 2.92 11.73
N GLY A 252 -18.50 3.78 11.51
CA GLY A 252 -18.74 4.37 10.19
C GLY A 252 -19.19 3.38 9.10
N LYS A 253 -19.36 2.08 9.40
CA LYS A 253 -19.75 1.07 8.40
C LYS A 253 -21.13 1.35 7.76
N CYS A 254 -22.01 2.05 8.46
CA CYS A 254 -23.29 2.50 7.91
C CYS A 254 -23.20 3.68 6.95
N TYR A 255 -22.04 4.36 6.88
CA TYR A 255 -21.75 5.43 5.93
C TYR A 255 -20.97 4.91 4.70
N THR A 256 -20.31 3.75 4.82
CA THR A 256 -19.68 3.05 3.69
C THR A 256 -20.73 2.54 2.71
#